data_AF-A0A7R9W2H7-F1
#
_entry.id   AF-A0A7R9W2H7-F1
#
_cell.length_a   1.000
_cell.length_b   1.000
_cell.length_c   1.000
_cell.angle_alpha   90.00
_cell.angle_beta   90.00
_cell.angle_gamma   90.00
#
_symmetry.space_group_name_H-M   'P 1'
#
loop_
_entity.id
_entity.type
_entity.pdbx_description
1 polymer ?
#
loop_
_entity_poly.entity_id
_entity_poly.type
_entity_poly.pdbx_seq_one_letter_code
_entity_poly.pdbx_strand_id
1 'polypeptide(L)'
;MKLFLPSAAACLLLSGTATTAFSPATPRSAASPTKPQTCSRTSSAGPSPLFMGRAAAVRAATKSKTDAKKAKTNALYGKKIIMAVKNGGSADTNANRQLAEVVKAAKANSVPVDNINRAIKRATET
;
A
#
# COMPACT_ATOMS: atom_id res chain seq x y z
N MET A 1 24.87 -30.39 -29.72
CA MET A 1 24.40 -29.23 -30.51
C MET A 1 22.89 -29.18 -30.41
N LYS A 2 22.34 -28.31 -29.55
CA LYS A 2 20.90 -28.12 -29.38
C LYS A 2 20.52 -26.88 -30.19
N LEU A 3 19.74 -27.13 -31.23
CA LEU A 3 19.34 -26.17 -32.25
C LEU A 3 18.53 -25.04 -31.63
N PHE A 4 18.88 -23.85 -32.10
CA PHE A 4 18.29 -22.55 -31.86
C PHE A 4 17.25 -22.32 -32.97
N LEU A 5 15.98 -22.11 -32.65
CA LEU A 5 15.05 -21.32 -33.49
C LEU A 5 13.73 -20.98 -32.76
N PRO A 6 13.44 -19.69 -32.48
CA PRO A 6 12.08 -19.21 -32.20
C PRO A 6 11.45 -18.66 -33.49
N SER A 7 10.41 -19.34 -33.99
CA SER A 7 9.67 -18.91 -35.19
C SER A 7 8.39 -18.18 -34.81
N ALA A 8 8.41 -16.88 -35.05
CA ALA A 8 7.39 -16.07 -35.71
C ALA A 8 5.92 -16.06 -35.20
N ALA A 9 5.49 -14.81 -34.93
CA ALA A 9 4.28 -14.21 -35.48
C ALA A 9 2.91 -14.73 -35.01
N ALA A 10 2.34 -14.01 -34.04
CA ALA A 10 0.90 -13.78 -33.96
C ALA A 10 0.63 -12.32 -33.54
N CYS A 11 1.10 -11.39 -34.38
CA CYS A 11 0.38 -10.14 -34.58
C CYS A 11 -0.72 -10.45 -35.58
N LEU A 12 -1.98 -10.13 -35.27
CA LEU A 12 -3.02 -9.58 -36.16
C LEU A 12 -4.29 -9.41 -35.30
N LEU A 13 -4.62 -8.15 -34.94
CA LEU A 13 -5.84 -7.43 -35.35
C LEU A 13 -7.14 -8.04 -34.77
N LEU A 14 -8.08 -7.32 -34.14
CA LEU A 14 -8.76 -6.13 -34.67
C LEU A 14 -9.74 -5.58 -33.60
N SER A 15 -9.84 -4.25 -33.51
CA SER A 15 -11.04 -3.47 -33.16
C SER A 15 -11.85 -3.75 -31.87
N GLY A 16 -11.81 -2.80 -30.93
CA GLY A 16 -12.84 -2.60 -29.91
C GLY A 16 -13.07 -1.10 -29.69
N THR A 17 -14.14 -0.59 -30.28
CA THR A 17 -14.52 0.82 -30.42
C THR A 17 -14.90 1.50 -29.10
N ALA A 18 -14.61 2.80 -29.04
CA ALA A 18 -14.96 3.75 -28.00
C ALA A 18 -16.44 3.69 -27.58
N THR A 19 -16.69 3.61 -26.26
CA THR A 19 -17.99 3.91 -25.67
C THR A 19 -18.01 5.34 -25.16
N THR A 20 -19.04 6.01 -25.62
CA THR A 20 -19.46 7.40 -25.44
C THR A 20 -19.56 7.85 -24.00
N ALA A 21 -19.21 9.12 -23.81
CA ALA A 21 -19.38 9.92 -22.61
C ALA A 21 -20.83 9.91 -22.10
N PHE A 22 -20.98 9.75 -20.78
CA PHE A 22 -22.19 10.11 -20.06
C PHE A 22 -21.78 10.79 -18.74
N SER A 23 -21.85 12.12 -18.75
CA SER A 23 -21.72 12.96 -17.55
C SER A 23 -23.09 13.15 -16.92
N PRO A 24 -23.25 12.82 -15.62
CA PRO A 24 -24.28 13.44 -14.81
C PRO A 24 -23.69 14.38 -13.75
N ALA A 25 -24.13 15.64 -13.84
CA ALA A 25 -24.49 16.54 -12.75
C ALA A 25 -23.51 16.74 -11.58
N THR A 26 -22.99 17.97 -11.54
CA THR A 26 -22.55 18.68 -10.33
C THR A 26 -23.66 18.77 -9.27
N PRO A 27 -23.34 18.51 -7.99
CA PRO A 27 -23.93 19.28 -6.90
C PRO A 27 -22.86 20.07 -6.13
N ARG A 28 -23.12 21.38 -6.08
CA ARG A 28 -22.92 22.33 -4.98
C ARG A 28 -21.97 21.98 -3.82
N SER A 29 -21.06 22.93 -3.60
CA SER A 29 -20.81 23.58 -2.30
C SER A 29 -20.11 22.76 -1.21
N ALA A 30 -18.80 22.96 -1.08
CA ALA A 30 -18.13 22.81 0.22
C ALA A 30 -17.12 23.93 0.41
N ALA A 31 -17.33 24.63 1.51
CA ALA A 31 -16.57 25.72 2.08
C ALA A 31 -15.04 25.52 2.06
N SER A 32 -14.38 26.67 1.93
CA SER A 32 -12.95 26.91 2.16
C SER A 32 -12.40 26.23 3.42
N PRO A 33 -11.30 25.45 3.33
CA PRO A 33 -10.43 25.25 4.47
C PRO A 33 -9.57 26.50 4.68
N THR A 34 -9.73 27.06 5.86
CA THR A 34 -8.85 28.04 6.48
C THR A 34 -7.38 27.65 6.32
N LYS A 35 -6.59 28.62 5.85
CA LYS A 35 -5.14 28.58 5.69
C LYS A 35 -4.47 28.12 7.00
N PRO A 36 -3.72 27.01 7.03
CA PRO A 36 -2.86 26.73 8.17
C PRO A 36 -1.75 27.79 8.19
N GLN A 37 -1.58 28.36 9.38
CA GLN A 37 -0.71 29.48 9.65
C GLN A 37 0.73 29.18 9.25
N THR A 38 1.37 30.21 8.69
CA THR A 38 2.82 30.32 8.57
C THR A 38 3.45 30.11 9.94
N CYS A 39 4.13 28.98 10.16
CA CYS A 39 5.10 28.87 11.23
C CYS A 39 6.49 29.21 10.69
N SER A 40 7.13 30.11 11.43
CA SER A 40 8.36 30.83 11.17
C SER A 40 9.59 29.96 11.02
N ARG A 41 10.39 30.28 9.99
CA ARG A 41 11.87 30.32 9.95
C ARG A 41 12.60 29.47 11.00
N THR A 42 13.12 28.32 10.57
CA THR A 42 14.52 27.99 10.84
C THR A 42 15.30 28.16 9.55
N SER A 43 16.09 29.24 9.55
CA SER A 43 17.08 29.57 8.54
C SER A 43 18.30 28.68 8.75
N SER A 44 18.57 27.78 7.80
CA SER A 44 19.93 27.52 7.29
C SER A 44 19.84 26.51 6.14
N ALA A 45 20.01 27.04 4.92
CA ALA A 45 20.34 26.34 3.68
C ALA A 45 19.82 24.89 3.52
N GLY A 46 18.54 24.74 3.17
CA GLY A 46 18.10 23.53 2.49
C GLY A 46 18.85 23.40 1.14
N PRO A 47 19.22 22.18 0.70
CA PRO A 47 19.93 22.00 -0.56
C PRO A 47 19.10 22.60 -1.68
N SER A 48 19.69 23.44 -2.51
CA SER A 48 18.98 24.13 -3.58
C SER A 48 18.34 23.10 -4.54
N PRO A 49 17.18 23.40 -5.16
CA PRO A 49 16.47 22.47 -6.05
C PRO A 49 17.29 22.07 -7.29
N LEU A 50 18.40 22.77 -7.56
CA LEU A 50 19.36 22.41 -8.61
C LEU A 50 20.42 21.41 -8.13
N PHE A 51 20.69 21.35 -6.81
CA PHE A 51 21.54 20.33 -6.17
C PHE A 51 20.75 19.13 -5.63
N MET A 52 19.44 19.28 -5.41
CA MET A 52 18.51 18.16 -5.22
C MET A 52 18.15 17.55 -6.59
N GLY A 53 19.16 17.05 -7.31
CA GLY A 53 19.05 16.63 -8.71
C GLY A 53 18.17 15.39 -8.94
N ARG A 54 18.13 14.92 -10.20
CA ARG A 54 17.34 13.76 -10.71
C ARG A 54 17.28 12.54 -9.77
N ALA A 55 18.37 12.27 -9.05
CA ALA A 55 18.44 11.19 -8.08
C ALA A 55 17.43 11.32 -6.92
N ALA A 56 17.12 12.54 -6.45
CA ALA A 56 16.09 12.78 -5.44
C ALA A 56 14.68 12.46 -5.98
N ALA A 57 14.37 12.86 -7.22
CA ALA A 57 13.09 12.55 -7.87
C ALA A 57 12.91 11.03 -8.09
N VAL A 58 13.97 10.32 -8.50
CA VAL A 58 13.93 8.85 -8.64
C VAL A 58 13.78 8.16 -7.28
N ARG A 59 14.47 8.63 -6.23
CA ARG A 59 14.31 8.11 -4.86
C ARG A 59 12.90 8.34 -4.34
N ALA A 60 12.32 9.52 -4.56
CA ALA A 60 10.93 9.79 -4.21
C ALA A 60 9.99 8.83 -4.95
N ALA A 61 10.14 8.65 -6.27
CA ALA A 61 9.30 7.76 -7.05
C ALA A 61 9.43 6.27 -6.63
N THR A 62 10.65 5.80 -6.36
CA THR A 62 10.91 4.42 -5.92
C THR A 62 10.42 4.17 -4.49
N LYS A 63 10.59 5.14 -3.59
CA LYS A 63 10.08 5.09 -2.23
C LYS A 63 8.55 5.01 -2.23
N SER A 64 7.87 5.91 -2.95
CA SER A 64 6.40 5.88 -3.08
C SER A 64 5.85 4.55 -3.58
N LYS A 65 6.50 3.92 -4.58
CA LYS A 65 6.12 2.58 -5.07
C LYS A 65 6.30 1.50 -4.02
N THR A 66 7.37 1.58 -3.22
CA THR A 66 7.69 0.60 -2.19
C THR A 66 6.75 0.75 -1.00
N ASP A 67 6.46 1.98 -0.59
CA ASP A 67 5.53 2.28 0.50
C ASP A 67 4.11 1.87 0.15
N ALA A 68 3.68 2.04 -1.10
CA ALA A 68 2.38 1.54 -1.57
C ALA A 68 2.27 0.01 -1.46
N LYS A 69 3.35 -0.73 -1.76
CA LYS A 69 3.38 -2.20 -1.59
C LYS A 69 3.33 -2.57 -0.10
N LYS A 70 4.15 -1.93 0.74
CA LYS A 70 4.19 -2.16 2.19
C LYS A 70 2.85 -1.86 2.86
N ALA A 71 2.21 -0.76 2.48
CA ALA A 71 0.89 -0.36 2.99
C ALA A 71 -0.17 -1.44 2.69
N LYS A 72 -0.19 -1.97 1.46
CA LYS A 72 -1.08 -3.07 1.07
C LYS A 72 -0.81 -4.33 1.90
N THR A 73 0.45 -4.74 2.01
CA THR A 73 0.85 -5.91 2.80
C THR A 73 0.42 -5.79 4.27
N ASN A 74 0.66 -4.64 4.90
CA ASN A 74 0.27 -4.38 6.28
C ASN A 74 -1.25 -4.42 6.48
N ALA A 75 -2.01 -3.82 5.56
CA ALA A 75 -3.47 -3.83 5.62
C ALA A 75 -4.06 -5.25 5.47
N LEU A 76 -3.48 -6.07 4.59
CA LEU A 76 -3.89 -7.46 4.39
C LEU A 76 -3.66 -8.31 5.65
N TYR A 77 -2.47 -8.22 6.26
CA TYR A 77 -2.17 -8.99 7.47
C TYR A 77 -3.00 -8.54 8.67
N GLY A 78 -3.27 -7.24 8.82
CA GLY A 78 -4.16 -6.76 9.88
C GLY A 78 -5.55 -7.39 9.81
N LYS A 79 -6.13 -7.49 8.60
CA LYS A 79 -7.42 -8.15 8.38
C LYS A 79 -7.36 -9.66 8.64
N LYS A 80 -6.30 -10.33 8.17
CA LYS A 80 -6.09 -11.77 8.37
C LYS A 80 -5.98 -12.13 9.85
N ILE A 81 -5.29 -11.32 10.65
CA ILE A 81 -5.16 -11.53 12.10
C ILE A 81 -6.54 -11.44 12.77
N ILE A 82 -7.31 -10.39 12.46
CA ILE A 82 -8.66 -10.21 13.02
C ILE A 82 -9.56 -11.39 12.63
N MET A 83 -9.54 -11.82 11.36
CA MET A 83 -10.34 -12.98 10.92
C MET A 83 -9.93 -14.28 11.62
N ALA A 84 -8.63 -14.54 11.78
CA ALA A 84 -8.15 -15.73 12.47
C ALA A 84 -8.58 -15.76 13.94
N VAL A 85 -8.51 -14.62 14.64
CA VAL A 85 -9.00 -14.48 16.03
C VAL A 85 -10.51 -14.69 16.09
N LYS A 86 -11.29 -14.07 15.20
CA LYS A 86 -12.74 -14.23 15.17
C LYS A 86 -13.19 -15.65 14.89
N ASN A 87 -12.45 -16.39 14.06
CA ASN A 87 -12.74 -17.79 13.76
C ASN A 87 -12.33 -18.74 14.91
N GLY A 88 -11.22 -18.46 15.58
CA GLY A 88 -10.67 -19.30 16.65
C GLY A 88 -11.09 -18.89 18.07
N GLY A 89 -11.77 -17.74 18.23
CA GLY A 89 -12.26 -17.19 19.50
C GLY A 89 -11.19 -16.85 20.54
N SER A 90 -9.93 -17.20 20.32
CA SER A 90 -8.86 -17.09 21.30
C SER A 90 -7.73 -16.17 20.82
N ALA A 91 -7.23 -15.35 21.75
CA ALA A 91 -6.21 -14.35 21.49
C ALA A 91 -4.78 -14.92 21.51
N ASP A 92 -4.63 -16.17 21.92
CA ASP A 92 -3.33 -16.78 22.20
C ASP A 92 -2.75 -17.51 20.99
N THR A 93 -1.49 -17.22 20.70
CA THR A 93 -0.75 -17.81 19.57
C THR A 93 -0.53 -19.32 19.73
N ASN A 94 -0.51 -19.84 20.96
CA ASN A 94 -0.38 -21.29 21.23
C ASN A 94 -1.70 -22.05 21.14
N ALA A 95 -2.83 -21.38 21.42
CA ALA A 95 -4.15 -22.01 21.31
C ALA A 95 -4.61 -22.09 19.84
N ASN A 96 -4.21 -21.09 19.02
CA ASN A 96 -4.64 -20.99 17.62
C ASN A 96 -3.50 -21.19 16.61
N ARG A 97 -3.52 -22.35 15.95
CA ARG A 97 -2.61 -22.65 14.84
C ARG A 97 -2.70 -21.64 13.69
N GLN A 98 -3.90 -21.20 13.33
CA GLN A 98 -4.10 -20.21 12.25
C GLN A 98 -3.45 -18.86 12.58
N LEU A 99 -3.53 -18.42 13.83
CA LEU A 99 -2.95 -17.16 14.29
C LEU A 99 -1.42 -17.25 14.29
N ALA A 100 -0.86 -18.36 14.75
CA ALA A 100 0.59 -18.61 14.72
C ALA A 100 1.19 -18.57 13.30
N GLU A 101 0.54 -19.22 12.34
CA GLU A 101 0.95 -19.23 10.94
C GLU A 101 0.90 -17.81 10.34
N VAL A 102 -0.18 -17.05 10.60
CA VAL A 102 -0.33 -15.68 10.11
C VAL A 102 0.68 -14.74 10.76
N VAL A 103 0.98 -14.88 12.06
CA VAL A 103 2.00 -14.06 12.74
C VAL A 103 3.40 -14.36 12.21
N LYS A 104 3.72 -15.63 11.94
CA LYS A 104 4.99 -16.01 11.29
C LYS A 104 5.10 -15.40 9.90
N ALA A 105 4.04 -15.47 9.09
CA ALA A 105 3.99 -14.86 7.77
C ALA A 105 4.07 -13.32 7.83
N ALA A 106 3.41 -12.68 8.80
CA ALA A 106 3.43 -11.24 8.98
C ALA A 106 4.84 -10.73 9.34
N LYS A 107 5.54 -11.42 10.25
CA LYS A 107 6.94 -11.10 10.60
C LYS A 107 7.87 -11.27 9.39
N ALA A 108 7.69 -12.33 8.60
CA ALA A 108 8.46 -12.54 7.37
C ALA A 108 8.23 -11.42 6.33
N ASN A 109 7.05 -10.82 6.30
CA ASN A 109 6.68 -9.72 5.39
C ASN A 109 6.92 -8.31 5.98
N SER A 110 7.72 -8.20 7.05
CA SER A 110 8.09 -6.93 7.70
C SER A 110 6.92 -6.14 8.31
N VAL A 111 5.88 -6.83 8.80
CA VAL A 111 4.82 -6.18 9.58
C VAL A 111 5.34 -5.84 10.99
N PRO A 112 5.20 -4.59 11.46
CA PRO A 112 5.59 -4.19 12.82
C PRO A 112 4.82 -4.96 13.91
N VAL A 113 5.51 -5.30 15.01
CA VAL A 113 4.91 -6.04 16.15
C VAL A 113 3.78 -5.24 16.80
N ASP A 114 3.88 -3.91 16.87
CA ASP A 114 2.79 -3.05 17.36
C ASP A 114 1.49 -3.19 16.56
N ASN A 115 1.59 -3.37 15.24
CA ASN A 115 0.39 -3.59 14.41
C ASN A 115 -0.28 -4.93 14.72
N ILE A 116 0.52 -5.96 15.00
CA ILE A 116 0.04 -7.30 15.37
C ILE A 116 -0.70 -7.22 16.71
N ASN A 117 -0.06 -6.63 17.72
CA ASN A 117 -0.65 -6.46 19.05
C ASN A 117 -1.93 -5.62 19.00
N ARG A 118 -1.94 -4.53 18.23
CA ARG A 118 -3.15 -3.70 18.01
C ARG A 118 -4.27 -4.46 17.31
N ALA A 119 -3.97 -5.38 16.40
CA ALA A 119 -4.98 -6.17 15.70
C ALA A 119 -5.61 -7.20 16.63
N ILE A 120 -4.79 -7.85 17.48
CA ILE A 120 -5.27 -8.82 18.47
C ILE A 120 -6.20 -8.13 19.48
N LYS A 121 -5.77 -7.01 20.09
CA LYS A 121 -6.60 -6.25 21.04
C LYS A 121 -7.94 -5.81 20.46
N ARG A 122 -7.93 -5.29 19.23
CA ARG A 122 -9.18 -4.91 18.55
C ARG A 122 -10.09 -6.12 18.34
N ALA A 123 -9.54 -7.27 17.97
CA ALA A 123 -10.34 -8.48 17.75
C ALA A 123 -10.90 -9.09 19.04
N THR A 124 -10.30 -8.85 20.20
CA THR A 124 -10.84 -9.28 21.50
C THR A 124 -11.89 -8.33 22.07
N GLU A 125 -11.76 -7.04 21.77
CA GLU A 125 -12.71 -6.01 22.18
C GLU A 125 -13.96 -5.97 21.28
N THR A 126 -13.92 -6.61 20.11
CA THR A 126 -15.04 -6.69 19.16
C THR A 126 -15.86 -7.95 19.39
#